data_AF-A0A2N2E348-F1
#
_entry.id   AF-A0A2N2E348-F1
#
_cell.length_a   1.000
_cell.length_b   1.000
_cell.length_c   1.000
_cell.angle_alpha   90.00
_cell.angle_beta   90.00
_cell.angle_gamma   90.00
#
_symmetry.space_group_name_H-M   'P 1'
#
loop_
_entity.id
_entity.type
_entity.pdbx_description
1 polymer ?
#
loop_
_entity_poly.entity_id
_entity_poly.type
_entity_poly.pdbx_seq_one_letter_code
_entity_poly.pdbx_strand_id
1 'polypeptide(L)'
;MDLNDFFKDIQGEPNYVIERRLNDLVRKNYHYRNLNEKNKKIVLDLVLKYKEKIRTGIGISDYSIRRDLYNLHRNRLKTGLTLIDLKDIKQFTESFKK
;
A
#
# COMPACT_ATOMS: atom_id res chain seq x y z
N MET A 1 -6.51 -5.93 -13.42
CA MET A 1 -6.47 -5.89 -11.95
C MET A 1 -6.33 -4.44 -11.58
N ASP A 2 -7.44 -3.86 -11.16
CA ASP A 2 -7.41 -2.58 -10.48
C ASP A 2 -7.17 -2.79 -8.97
N LEU A 3 -7.20 -1.71 -8.21
CA LEU A 3 -6.93 -1.72 -6.78
C LEU A 3 -8.06 -2.37 -5.97
N ASN A 4 -9.30 -2.28 -6.46
CA ASN A 4 -10.45 -2.90 -5.82
C ASN A 4 -10.41 -4.43 -6.01
N ASP A 5 -10.04 -4.90 -7.20
CA ASP A 5 -9.80 -6.31 -7.49
C ASP A 5 -8.70 -6.86 -6.56
N PHE A 6 -7.59 -6.12 -6.44
CA PHE A 6 -6.48 -6.51 -5.56
C PHE A 6 -6.95 -6.71 -4.12
N PHE A 7 -7.74 -5.79 -3.55
CA PHE A 7 -8.20 -5.93 -2.17
C PHE A 7 -9.19 -7.05 -1.94
N LYS A 8 -10.08 -7.32 -2.90
CA LYS A 8 -10.99 -8.46 -2.82
C LYS A 8 -10.21 -9.77 -2.83
N ASP A 9 -9.22 -9.86 -3.71
CA ASP A 9 -8.46 -11.08 -3.94
C ASP A 9 -7.55 -11.46 -2.76
N ILE A 10 -6.99 -10.49 -2.03
CA ILE A 10 -6.00 -10.76 -0.98
C ILE A 10 -6.59 -11.14 0.39
N GLN A 11 -7.92 -11.07 0.57
CA GLN A 11 -8.55 -11.20 1.89
C GLN A 11 -8.21 -12.53 2.59
N GLY A 12 -8.07 -13.62 1.85
CA GLY A 12 -7.75 -14.95 2.40
C GLY A 12 -6.33 -15.45 2.15
N GLU A 13 -5.50 -14.65 1.48
CA GLU A 13 -4.30 -15.17 0.84
C GLU A 13 -3.06 -15.13 1.77
N PRO A 14 -2.11 -16.07 1.65
CA PRO A 14 -0.82 -16.00 2.32
C PRO A 14 0.02 -14.80 1.88
N ASN A 15 0.94 -14.34 2.73
CA ASN A 15 1.73 -13.12 2.48
C ASN A 15 2.53 -13.17 1.16
N TYR A 16 3.08 -14.33 0.78
CA TYR A 16 3.81 -14.50 -0.48
C TYR A 16 2.90 -14.33 -1.71
N VAL A 17 1.62 -14.68 -1.61
CA VAL A 17 0.63 -14.47 -2.68
C VAL A 17 0.29 -12.98 -2.78
N ILE A 18 0.12 -12.31 -1.63
CA ILE A 18 -0.14 -10.86 -1.58
C ILE A 18 0.99 -10.08 -2.23
N GLU A 19 2.24 -10.43 -1.91
CA GLU A 19 3.42 -9.82 -2.51
C GLU A 19 3.47 -10.03 -4.03
N ARG A 20 3.21 -11.25 -4.50
CA ARG A 20 3.14 -11.56 -5.94
C ARG A 20 2.05 -10.75 -6.63
N ARG A 21 0.84 -10.69 -6.07
CA ARG A 21 -0.29 -9.94 -6.63
C ARG A 21 -0.04 -8.43 -6.61
N LEU A 22 0.61 -7.91 -5.57
CA LEU A 22 1.00 -6.49 -5.51
C LEU A 22 2.03 -6.17 -6.61
N ASN A 23 3.00 -7.06 -6.82
CA ASN A 23 3.95 -6.91 -7.92
C ASN A 23 3.26 -6.92 -9.29
N ASP A 24 2.27 -7.78 -9.49
CA ASP A 24 1.46 -7.81 -10.71
C ASP A 24 0.62 -6.55 -10.88
N LEU A 25 0.00 -6.04 -9.82
CA LEU A 25 -0.75 -4.78 -9.82
C LEU A 25 0.14 -3.63 -10.27
N VAL A 26 1.33 -3.48 -9.65
CA VAL A 26 2.25 -2.39 -9.99
C VAL A 26 2.79 -2.52 -11.42
N ARG A 27 3.06 -3.74 -11.89
CA ARG A 27 3.52 -3.98 -13.28
C ARG A 27 2.45 -3.66 -14.31
N LYS A 28 1.19 -4.01 -14.03
CA LYS A 28 0.07 -3.86 -14.96
C LYS A 28 -0.55 -2.46 -14.93
N ASN A 29 -0.33 -1.70 -13.86
CA ASN A 29 -0.98 -0.42 -13.64
C ASN A 29 0.05 0.72 -13.68
N TYR A 30 0.10 1.41 -14.82
CA TYR A 30 1.08 2.48 -15.10
C TYR A 30 1.02 3.64 -14.10
N HIS A 31 -0.12 3.85 -13.43
CA HIS A 31 -0.27 4.83 -12.35
C HIS A 31 0.72 4.60 -11.20
N TYR A 32 1.10 3.33 -10.97
CA TYR A 32 2.02 2.93 -9.90
C TYR A 32 3.44 2.67 -10.41
N ARG A 33 3.80 3.03 -11.65
CA ARG A 33 5.13 2.76 -12.21
C ARG A 33 6.28 3.35 -11.37
N ASN A 34 6.00 4.40 -10.60
CA ASN A 34 6.96 5.08 -9.72
C ASN A 34 7.20 4.31 -8.41
N LEU A 35 6.41 3.28 -8.10
CA LEU A 35 6.72 2.36 -7.01
C LEU A 35 7.92 1.49 -7.42
N ASN A 36 9.12 2.03 -7.24
CA ASN A 36 10.37 1.27 -7.32
C ASN A 36 10.39 0.15 -6.24
N GLU A 37 11.37 -0.76 -6.27
CA GLU A 37 11.44 -1.89 -5.31
C GLU A 37 11.34 -1.46 -3.84
N LYS A 38 11.92 -0.31 -3.49
CA LYS A 38 11.90 0.22 -2.13
C LYS A 38 10.51 0.73 -1.74
N ASN A 39 9.86 1.49 -2.61
CA ASN A 39 8.50 1.98 -2.42
C ASN A 39 7.50 0.83 -2.37
N LYS A 40 7.68 -0.19 -3.21
CA LYS A 40 6.87 -1.42 -3.20
C LYS A 40 6.93 -2.12 -1.87
N LYS A 41 8.11 -2.24 -1.27
CA LYS A 41 8.26 -2.85 0.05
C LYS A 41 7.47 -2.10 1.12
N ILE A 42 7.51 -0.77 1.11
CA ILE A 42 6.74 0.06 2.06
C ILE A 42 5.24 -0.12 1.85
N VAL A 43 4.78 -0.13 0.59
CA VAL A 43 3.38 -0.39 0.27
C VAL A 43 2.97 -1.78 0.71
N LEU A 44 3.81 -2.80 0.47
CA LEU A 44 3.58 -4.17 0.92
C LEU A 44 3.46 -4.24 2.44
N ASP A 45 4.38 -3.61 3.17
CA ASP A 45 4.36 -3.56 4.63
C ASP A 45 3.06 -2.94 5.15
N LEU A 46 2.57 -1.87 4.51
CA LEU A 46 1.28 -1.26 4.84
C LEU A 46 0.10 -2.18 4.53
N VAL A 47 0.08 -2.83 3.36
CA VAL A 47 -0.95 -3.80 2.98
C VAL A 47 -0.99 -4.95 3.99
N LEU A 48 0.17 -5.51 4.35
CA LEU A 48 0.28 -6.60 5.32
C LEU A 48 -0.15 -6.16 6.72
N LYS A 49 0.25 -4.95 7.15
CA LYS A 49 -0.18 -4.36 8.42
C LYS A 49 -1.70 -4.22 8.52
N TYR A 50 -2.35 -3.91 7.41
CA TYR A 50 -3.78 -3.69 7.36
C TYR A 50 -4.58 -4.89 6.85
N LYS A 51 -3.91 -5.98 6.48
CA LYS A 51 -4.50 -7.20 5.92
C LYS A 51 -5.69 -7.69 6.72
N GLU A 52 -5.58 -7.79 8.05
CA GLU A 52 -6.69 -8.28 8.89
C GLU A 52 -7.91 -7.36 8.85
N LYS A 53 -7.71 -6.05 8.74
CA LYS A 53 -8.81 -5.08 8.58
C LYS A 53 -9.43 -5.17 7.18
N ILE A 54 -8.59 -5.27 6.15
CA ILE A 54 -9.03 -5.47 4.76
C ILE A 54 -9.83 -6.78 4.63
N ARG A 55 -9.37 -7.87 5.28
CA ARG A 55 -10.01 -9.18 5.33
C ARG A 55 -11.38 -9.15 5.99
N THR A 56 -11.50 -8.46 7.11
CA THR A 56 -12.76 -8.31 7.85
C THR A 56 -13.69 -7.25 7.24
N GLY A 57 -13.27 -6.62 6.12
CA GLY A 57 -14.04 -5.57 5.44
C GLY A 57 -14.15 -4.27 6.23
N ILE A 58 -13.36 -4.13 7.30
CA ILE A 58 -13.29 -2.97 8.17
C ILE A 58 -12.41 -1.92 7.50
N GLY A 59 -13.00 -0.76 7.18
CA GLY A 59 -12.27 0.38 6.65
C GLY A 59 -11.17 0.83 7.61
N ILE A 60 -10.04 1.27 7.06
CA ILE A 60 -8.97 1.82 7.89
C ILE A 60 -9.32 3.25 8.28
N SER A 61 -9.25 3.55 9.58
CA SER A 61 -9.50 4.90 10.05
C SER A 61 -8.50 5.90 9.45
N ASP A 62 -9.00 7.07 9.08
CA ASP A 62 -8.20 8.14 8.51
C ASP A 62 -7.06 8.58 9.45
N TYR A 63 -7.28 8.51 10.77
CA TYR A 63 -6.23 8.73 11.77
C TYR A 63 -5.07 7.71 11.64
N SER A 64 -5.37 6.43 11.41
CA SER A 64 -4.34 5.40 11.27
C SER A 64 -3.49 5.64 10.02
N ILE A 65 -4.14 5.96 8.89
CA ILE A 65 -3.47 6.31 7.64
C ILE A 65 -2.61 7.56 7.81
N ARG A 66 -3.17 8.64 8.39
CA ARG A 66 -2.42 9.88 8.65
C ARG A 66 -1.20 9.67 9.54
N ARG A 67 -1.33 8.87 10.60
CA ARG A 67 -0.21 8.54 11.49
C ARG A 67 0.90 7.80 10.76
N ASP A 68 0.56 6.84 9.92
CA ASP A 68 1.54 6.07 9.16
C ASP A 68 2.24 6.92 8.08
N LEU A 69 1.46 7.72 7.35
CA LEU A 69 2.01 8.68 6.38
C LEU A 69 2.91 9.72 7.06
N TYR A 70 2.55 10.19 8.25
CA TYR A 70 3.38 11.09 9.04
C TYR A 70 4.72 10.44 9.43
N ASN A 71 4.69 9.19 9.87
CA ASN A 71 5.89 8.43 10.19
C ASN A 71 6.79 8.21 8.97
N LEU A 72 6.21 7.93 7.80
CA LEU A 72 6.94 7.81 6.54
C LEU A 72 7.55 9.15 6.14
N HIS A 73 6.80 10.25 6.25
CA HIS A 73 7.28 11.59 5.95
C HIS A 73 8.45 11.99 6.87
N ARG A 74 8.33 11.78 8.18
CA ARG A 74 9.40 12.07 9.16
C ARG A 74 10.67 11.29 8.83
N ASN A 75 10.53 10.03 8.41
CA ASN A 75 11.66 9.16 8.13
C ASN A 75 12.08 9.15 6.66
N ARG A 76 11.52 10.02 5.81
CA ARG A 76 11.69 9.97 4.35
C ARG A 76 13.16 9.97 3.90
N LEU A 77 14.01 10.74 4.59
CA LEU A 77 15.44 10.80 4.27
C LEU A 77 16.15 9.48 4.60
N LYS A 78 15.79 8.84 5.72
CA LYS A 78 16.33 7.53 6.12
C LYS A 78 15.85 6.43 5.18
N THR A 79 14.60 6.52 4.73
CA THR A 79 14.00 5.57 3.79
C THR A 79 14.26 5.93 2.33
N GLY A 80 15.01 7.01 2.04
CA GLY A 80 15.30 7.47 0.67
C GLY A 80 14.04 7.80 -0.16
N LEU A 81 12.93 8.13 0.49
CA LEU A 81 11.69 8.51 -0.16
C LEU A 81 11.72 9.99 -0.59
N THR A 82 11.36 10.21 -1.85
CA THR A 82 11.07 11.54 -2.37
C THR A 82 9.67 11.99 -1.95
N LEU A 83 9.37 13.28 -2.15
CA LEU A 83 8.02 13.81 -1.92
C LEU A 83 7.00 13.21 -2.91
N ILE A 84 7.45 12.82 -4.10
CA ILE A 84 6.60 12.16 -5.11
C ILE A 84 6.23 10.75 -4.63
N ASP A 85 7.20 10.00 -4.10
CA ASP A 85 6.95 8.65 -3.56
C ASP A 85 5.94 8.68 -2.41
N LEU A 86 6.06 9.67 -1.51
CA LEU A 86 5.11 9.86 -0.42
C LEU A 86 3.70 10.19 -0.92
N LYS A 87 3.58 10.95 -2.02
CA LYS A 87 2.30 11.26 -2.64
C LYS A 87 1.68 10.01 -3.26
N ASP A 88 2.47 9.18 -3.94
CA ASP A 88 2.01 7.94 -4.56
C ASP A 88 1.57 6.92 -3.49
N ILE A 89 2.36 6.79 -2.40
CA ILE A 89 1.98 5.97 -1.24
C ILE A 89 0.71 6.50 -0.56
N LYS A 90 0.56 7.83 -0.44
CA LYS A 90 -0.66 8.44 0.09
C LYS A 90 -1.87 8.06 -0.77
N GLN A 91 -1.80 8.22 -2.08
CA GLN A 91 -2.90 7.84 -2.98
C GLN A 91 -3.23 6.35 -2.87
N PHE A 92 -2.22 5.49 -2.75
CA PHE A 92 -2.44 4.07 -2.53
C PHE A 92 -3.15 3.82 -1.19
N THR A 93 -2.67 4.38 -0.09
CA THR A 93 -3.28 4.18 1.22
C THR A 93 -4.68 4.80 1.37
N GLU A 94 -5.00 5.83 0.59
CA GLU A 94 -6.35 6.40 0.53
C GLU A 94 -7.37 5.41 -0.03
N SER A 95 -6.96 4.49 -0.91
CA SER A 95 -7.83 3.43 -1.40
C SER A 95 -8.19 2.38 -0.34
N PHE A 96 -7.47 2.36 0.79
CA PHE A 96 -7.87 1.56 1.94
C PHE A 96 -9.04 2.15 2.74
N LYS A 97 -9.36 3.43 2.51
CA LYS A 97 -10.50 4.09 3.14
C LYS A 97 -11.74 3.50 2.48
N LYS A 98 -12.60 2.92 3.31
CA LYS A 98 -13.91 2.41 2.90
C LYS A 98 -14.97 3.40 3.34
#